data_AF-W1NFF2-F1
#
_entry.id   AF-W1NFF2-F1
#
_cell.length_a   1.000
_cell.length_b   1.000
_cell.length_c   1.000
_cell.angle_alpha   90.00
_cell.angle_beta   90.00
_cell.angle_gamma   90.00
#
_symmetry.space_group_name_H-M   'P 1'
#
loop_
_entity.id
_entity.type
_entity.pdbx_description
1 polymer ?
#
loop_
_entity_poly.entity_id
_entity_poly.type
_entity_poly.pdbx_seq_one_letter_code
_entity_poly.pdbx_strand_id
1 'polypeptide(L)'
;MVLDALQMIKAEEDSTLCFMRSCGEGVCGSCSMNIDGTNTVACLRPIDANTTKPTIVTPLPHMFVMKDLVVDLTNFYNQYKFVEPWLKAKKPPPDGLEYRQSPEERKKLDGLYECILCACCSASCPAYWWNPEEFLGPATLLQAYRWISDM
;
A
#
# COMPACT_ATOMS: atom_id res chain seq x y z
N MET A 1 -12.73 13.34 6.51
CA MET A 1 -12.28 12.21 5.66
C MET A 1 -13.03 10.96 6.07
N VAL A 2 -13.09 9.92 5.23
CA VAL A 2 -13.76 8.65 5.58
C VAL A 2 -13.14 8.02 6.82
N LEU A 3 -11.82 8.15 7.02
CA LEU A 3 -11.18 7.70 8.26
C LEU A 3 -11.76 8.38 9.51
N ASP A 4 -12.11 9.66 9.46
CA ASP A 4 -12.69 10.38 10.60
C ASP A 4 -14.08 9.83 10.94
N ALA A 5 -14.89 9.52 9.92
CA ALA A 5 -16.19 8.88 10.13
C ALA A 5 -16.05 7.48 10.77
N LEU A 6 -15.09 6.67 10.31
CA LEU A 6 -14.83 5.35 10.91
C LEU A 6 -14.37 5.47 12.37
N GLN A 7 -13.58 6.50 12.69
CA GLN A 7 -13.14 6.76 14.07
C GLN A 7 -14.30 7.22 14.96
N MET A 8 -15.16 8.10 14.46
CA MET A 8 -16.37 8.54 15.15
C MET A 8 -17.31 7.35 15.43
N ILE A 9 -17.60 6.53 14.41
CA ILE A 9 -18.42 5.31 14.59
C ILE A 9 -17.81 4.42 15.67
N LYS A 10 -16.49 4.17 15.63
CA LYS A 10 -15.84 3.34 16.65
C LYS A 10 -15.89 3.93 18.05
N ALA A 11 -15.80 5.26 18.17
CA ALA A 11 -15.75 5.93 19.45
C ALA A 11 -17.14 6.09 20.10
N GLU A 12 -18.16 6.35 19.29
CA GLU A 12 -19.45 6.85 19.76
C GLU A 12 -20.60 5.85 19.52
N GLU A 13 -20.52 5.02 18.48
CA GLU A 13 -21.64 4.18 18.02
C GLU A 13 -21.39 2.68 18.25
N ASP A 14 -20.25 2.16 17.77
CA ASP A 14 -19.89 0.74 17.84
C ASP A 14 -18.38 0.54 18.05
N SER A 15 -18.01 0.33 19.31
CA SER A 15 -16.63 0.06 19.71
C SER A 15 -16.04 -1.24 19.15
N THR A 16 -16.87 -2.15 18.61
CA THR A 16 -16.41 -3.44 18.08
C THR A 16 -15.79 -3.34 16.69
N LEU A 17 -16.12 -2.29 15.93
CA LEU A 17 -15.62 -2.01 14.58
C LEU A 17 -14.08 -1.99 14.52
N CYS A 18 -13.50 -2.77 13.62
CA CYS A 18 -12.07 -2.92 13.45
C CYS A 18 -11.57 -2.44 12.08
N PHE A 19 -10.52 -1.61 12.08
CA PHE A 19 -9.84 -1.13 10.88
C PHE A 19 -8.42 -0.66 11.23
N MET A 20 -7.52 -0.73 10.25
CA MET A 20 -6.13 -0.31 10.39
C MET A 20 -5.98 1.19 10.12
N ARG A 21 -5.21 1.91 10.96
CA ARG A 21 -4.91 3.34 10.81
C ARG A 21 -3.62 3.71 11.54
N SER A 22 -2.98 4.79 11.10
CA SER A 22 -1.82 5.37 11.81
C SER A 22 -1.65 6.86 11.50
N CYS A 23 -1.02 7.23 10.37
CA CYS A 23 -0.53 8.61 10.15
C CYS A 23 -1.59 9.70 9.93
N GLY A 24 -2.78 9.38 9.42
CA GLY A 24 -3.82 10.38 9.09
C GLY A 24 -3.56 11.26 7.86
N GLU A 25 -2.40 11.16 7.22
CA GLU A 25 -1.96 12.07 6.14
C GLU A 25 -1.51 11.35 4.85
N GLY A 26 -1.84 10.06 4.72
CA GLY A 26 -1.65 9.29 3.48
C GLY A 26 -0.26 8.70 3.24
N VAL A 27 0.60 8.63 4.25
CA VAL A 27 2.00 8.19 4.09
C VAL A 27 2.24 6.75 4.55
N CYS A 28 1.57 6.27 5.60
CA CYS A 28 1.84 4.93 6.16
C CYS A 28 1.21 3.76 5.39
N GLY A 29 0.26 4.02 4.48
CA GLY A 29 -0.48 2.99 3.75
C GLY A 29 -1.48 2.16 4.56
N SER A 30 -1.55 2.28 5.89
CA SER A 30 -2.29 1.34 6.75
C SER A 30 -3.81 1.34 6.59
N CYS A 31 -4.43 2.47 6.24
CA CYS A 31 -5.90 2.58 6.11
C CYS A 31 -6.40 2.33 4.68
N SER A 32 -5.72 1.43 3.96
CA SER A 32 -6.12 0.97 2.63
C SER A 32 -7.39 0.13 2.71
N MET A 33 -8.40 0.51 1.94
CA MET A 33 -9.69 -0.20 1.85
C MET A 33 -10.39 0.18 0.54
N ASN A 34 -11.51 -0.47 0.25
CA ASN A 34 -12.34 -0.13 -0.91
C ASN A 34 -13.47 0.82 -0.46
N ILE A 35 -13.57 1.97 -1.12
CA ILE A 35 -14.59 2.99 -0.84
C ILE A 35 -15.28 3.31 -2.15
N ASP A 36 -16.59 3.08 -2.22
CA ASP A 36 -17.42 3.25 -3.42
C ASP A 36 -16.86 2.51 -4.65
N GLY A 37 -16.37 1.29 -4.45
CA GLY A 37 -15.78 0.46 -5.51
C GLY A 37 -14.32 0.80 -5.84
N THR A 38 -13.74 1.84 -5.22
CA THR A 38 -12.36 2.28 -5.50
C THR A 38 -11.44 1.99 -4.32
N ASN A 39 -10.32 1.30 -4.58
CA ASN A 39 -9.28 1.11 -3.56
C ASN A 39 -8.54 2.44 -3.30
N THR A 40 -8.52 2.88 -2.05
CA THR A 40 -7.86 4.11 -1.64
C THR A 40 -7.47 4.06 -0.16
N VAL A 41 -6.77 5.07 0.32
CA VAL A 41 -6.51 5.27 1.75
C VAL A 41 -7.61 6.13 2.36
N ALA A 42 -8.28 5.61 3.39
CA ALA A 42 -9.44 6.28 4.00
C ALA A 42 -9.13 7.68 4.55
N CYS A 43 -7.88 7.93 4.95
CA CYS A 43 -7.43 9.23 5.46
C CYS A 43 -7.34 10.33 4.39
N LEU A 44 -7.31 9.98 3.10
CA LEU A 44 -7.31 10.97 2.01
C LEU A 44 -8.61 10.95 1.19
N ARG A 45 -9.58 10.11 1.55
CA ARG A 45 -10.88 10.04 0.88
C ARG A 45 -11.85 11.01 1.56
N PRO A 46 -12.29 12.10 0.90
CA PRO A 46 -13.35 12.95 1.43
C PRO A 46 -14.65 12.17 1.56
N ILE A 47 -15.46 12.53 2.54
CA ILE A 47 -16.83 12.03 2.64
C ILE A 47 -17.65 12.73 1.56
N ASP A 48 -18.50 11.98 0.85
CA ASP A 48 -19.43 12.59 -0.10
C ASP A 48 -20.48 13.41 0.66
N ALA A 49 -20.60 14.71 0.34
CA ALA A 49 -21.59 15.59 0.94
C ALA A 49 -23.01 15.28 0.44
N ASN A 50 -23.14 14.56 -0.67
CA ASN A 50 -24.42 14.14 -1.20
C ASN A 50 -24.97 12.93 -0.42
N THR A 51 -25.91 13.19 0.48
CA THR A 51 -26.54 12.18 1.34
C THR A 51 -27.64 11.36 0.66
N THR A 52 -27.88 11.56 -0.64
CA THR A 52 -28.89 10.77 -1.38
C THR A 52 -28.50 9.31 -1.58
N LYS A 53 -27.20 8.98 -1.47
CA LYS A 53 -26.68 7.61 -1.56
C LYS A 53 -25.71 7.34 -0.43
N PRO A 54 -25.69 6.12 0.11
CA PRO A 54 -24.70 5.74 1.11
C PRO A 54 -23.31 5.60 0.48
N THR A 55 -22.27 6.04 1.18
CA THR A 55 -20.89 5.62 0.91
C THR A 55 -20.70 4.18 1.38
N ILE A 56 -20.21 3.31 0.50
CA ILE A 56 -19.98 1.91 0.81
C ILE A 56 -18.51 1.68 1.07
N VAL A 57 -18.18 1.17 2.26
CA VAL A 57 -16.81 0.85 2.67
C VAL A 57 -16.68 -0.66 2.84
N THR A 58 -15.75 -1.27 2.13
CA THR A 58 -15.44 -2.70 2.23
C THR A 58 -13.93 -2.91 2.39
N PRO A 59 -13.48 -4.10 2.84
CA PRO A 59 -12.06 -4.42 2.90
C PRO A 59 -11.43 -4.40 1.50
N LEU A 60 -10.10 -4.45 1.42
CA LEU A 60 -9.43 -4.61 0.14
C LEU A 60 -9.93 -5.88 -0.60
N PRO A 61 -10.30 -5.79 -1.90
CA PRO A 61 -10.89 -6.91 -2.62
C PRO A 61 -9.96 -8.12 -2.70
N HIS A 62 -10.55 -9.33 -2.68
CA HIS A 62 -9.85 -10.61 -2.87
C HIS A 62 -8.69 -10.86 -1.88
N MET A 63 -8.74 -10.24 -0.70
CA MET A 63 -7.85 -10.54 0.43
C MET A 63 -8.63 -11.29 1.50
N PHE A 64 -7.96 -12.15 2.28
CA PHE A 64 -8.59 -12.82 3.42
C PHE A 64 -8.89 -11.80 4.52
N VAL A 65 -10.16 -11.68 4.90
CA VAL A 65 -10.59 -10.76 5.95
C VAL A 65 -10.34 -11.42 7.31
N MET A 66 -9.55 -10.76 8.16
CA MET A 66 -9.33 -11.18 9.55
C MET A 66 -10.50 -10.76 10.45
N LYS A 67 -10.88 -9.48 10.35
CA LYS A 67 -12.01 -8.90 11.08
C LYS A 67 -12.41 -7.58 10.45
N ASP A 68 -13.71 -7.39 10.18
CA ASP A 68 -14.28 -6.16 9.63
C ASP A 68 -13.50 -5.65 8.41
N LEU A 69 -12.80 -4.51 8.53
CA LEU A 69 -12.00 -3.90 7.45
C LEU A 69 -10.51 -4.26 7.50
N VAL A 70 -10.11 -5.19 8.37
CA VAL A 70 -8.73 -5.68 8.50
C VAL A 70 -8.55 -6.92 7.64
N VAL A 71 -7.61 -6.86 6.70
CA VAL A 71 -7.24 -7.97 5.81
C VAL A 71 -5.87 -8.53 6.17
N ASP A 72 -5.65 -9.80 5.85
CA ASP A 72 -4.34 -10.45 5.94
C ASP A 72 -3.47 -10.05 4.74
N LEU A 73 -2.34 -9.38 5.03
CA LEU A 73 -1.34 -8.96 4.04
C LEU A 73 -0.07 -9.83 4.06
N THR A 74 -0.11 -11.01 4.71
CA THR A 74 1.06 -11.89 4.84
C THR A 74 1.65 -12.28 3.49
N ASN A 75 0.82 -12.71 2.52
CA ASN A 75 1.31 -13.03 1.18
C ASN A 75 1.94 -11.81 0.49
N PHE A 76 1.29 -10.65 0.57
CA PHE A 76 1.79 -9.40 0.00
C PHE A 76 3.20 -9.05 0.53
N TYR A 77 3.42 -9.16 1.84
CA TYR A 77 4.73 -8.90 2.44
C TYR A 77 5.76 -10.00 2.14
N ASN A 78 5.34 -11.26 2.05
CA ASN A 78 6.22 -12.36 1.65
C ASN A 78 6.74 -12.16 0.23
N GLN A 79 5.89 -11.72 -0.70
CA GLN A 79 6.29 -11.41 -2.07
C GLN A 79 7.22 -10.19 -2.14
N TYR A 80 6.96 -9.15 -1.34
CA TYR A 80 7.89 -8.02 -1.21
C TYR A 80 9.27 -8.48 -0.71
N LYS A 81 9.31 -9.39 0.29
CA LYS A 81 10.57 -9.97 0.79
C LYS A 81 11.27 -10.84 -0.27
N PHE A 82 10.50 -11.56 -1.08
CA PHE A 82 11.02 -12.44 -2.13
C PHE A 82 11.88 -11.71 -3.16
N VAL A 83 11.59 -10.45 -3.48
CA VAL A 83 12.39 -9.66 -4.44
C VAL A 83 13.65 -9.06 -3.83
N GLU A 84 13.96 -9.41 -2.59
CA GLU A 84 15.16 -9.00 -1.84
C GLU A 84 15.41 -7.48 -1.89
N PRO A 85 14.50 -6.66 -1.31
CA PRO A 85 14.43 -5.23 -1.55
C PRO A 85 15.45 -4.44 -0.72
N TRP A 86 16.74 -4.68 -0.97
CA TRP A 86 17.86 -3.96 -0.36
C TRP A 86 19.01 -3.80 -1.36
N LEU A 87 19.92 -2.87 -1.06
CA LEU A 87 21.08 -2.61 -1.92
C LEU A 87 22.04 -3.81 -1.92
N LYS A 88 22.33 -4.35 -3.10
CA LYS A 88 23.27 -5.45 -3.29
C LYS A 88 24.57 -4.95 -3.93
N ALA A 89 25.50 -4.45 -3.12
CA ALA A 89 26.79 -3.97 -3.58
C ALA A 89 27.86 -5.09 -3.57
N LYS A 90 28.58 -5.27 -4.68
CA LYS A 90 29.68 -6.26 -4.79
C LYS A 90 31.00 -5.77 -4.17
N LYS A 91 31.21 -4.46 -4.13
CA LYS A 91 32.43 -3.81 -3.62
C LYS A 91 32.04 -2.59 -2.77
N PRO A 92 32.84 -2.26 -1.75
CA PRO A 92 32.71 -0.98 -1.05
C PRO A 92 33.02 0.19 -2.01
N PRO A 93 32.59 1.41 -1.69
CA PRO A 93 32.93 2.59 -2.48
C PRO A 93 34.46 2.76 -2.53
N PRO A 94 35.04 3.19 -3.68
CA PRO A 94 36.49 3.23 -3.88
C PRO A 94 37.26 4.10 -2.88
N ASP A 95 36.62 5.16 -2.38
CA ASP A 95 37.16 6.12 -1.42
C ASP A 95 36.77 5.79 0.04
N GLY A 96 35.99 4.73 0.26
CA GLY A 96 35.49 4.34 1.59
C GLY A 96 34.43 5.27 2.16
N LEU A 97 33.88 6.19 1.35
CA LEU A 97 32.85 7.14 1.75
C LEU A 97 31.46 6.66 1.26
N GLU A 98 30.76 7.45 0.45
CA GLU A 98 29.46 7.11 -0.14
C GLU A 98 29.56 6.46 -1.53
N TYR A 99 28.49 5.76 -1.93
CA TYR A 99 28.29 5.40 -3.34
C TYR A 99 27.87 6.64 -4.12
N ARG A 100 28.71 7.07 -5.06
CA ARG A 100 28.41 8.24 -5.90
C ARG A 100 27.29 7.89 -6.89
N GLN A 101 26.26 8.71 -6.90
CA GLN A 101 25.13 8.62 -7.83
C GLN A 101 24.87 10.03 -8.39
N SER A 102 24.77 10.14 -9.71
CA SER A 102 24.43 11.41 -10.38
C SER A 102 22.97 11.79 -10.17
N PRO A 103 22.61 13.09 -10.24
CA PRO A 103 21.20 13.52 -10.21
C PRO A 103 20.34 12.82 -11.26
N GLU A 104 20.88 12.58 -12.46
CA GLU A 104 20.18 11.89 -13.55
C GLU A 104 19.91 10.42 -13.23
N GLU A 105 20.84 9.72 -12.59
CA GLU A 105 20.64 8.35 -12.11
C GLU A 105 19.61 8.31 -10.97
N ARG A 106 19.74 9.19 -9.98
CA ARG A 106 18.78 9.27 -8.86
C ARG A 106 17.37 9.55 -9.34
N LYS A 107 17.20 10.41 -10.36
CA LYS A 107 15.90 10.75 -10.94
C LYS A 107 15.18 9.55 -11.57
N LYS A 108 15.89 8.49 -11.98
CA LYS A 108 15.26 7.25 -12.47
C LYS A 108 14.42 6.55 -11.41
N LEU A 109 14.65 6.84 -10.13
CA LEU A 109 13.93 6.24 -9.02
C LEU A 109 12.63 6.98 -8.68
N ASP A 110 12.45 8.21 -9.18
CA ASP A 110 11.24 9.00 -8.95
C ASP A 110 10.01 8.30 -9.57
N GLY A 111 8.93 8.23 -8.81
CA GLY A 111 7.73 7.44 -9.09
C GLY A 111 7.83 5.97 -8.63
N LEU A 112 8.98 5.50 -8.16
CA LEU A 112 9.19 4.12 -7.69
C LEU A 112 9.28 4.04 -6.15
N TYR A 113 10.13 4.87 -5.53
CA TYR A 113 10.40 4.80 -4.08
C TYR A 113 9.27 5.40 -3.22
N GLU A 114 8.38 6.17 -3.83
CA GLU A 114 7.23 6.81 -3.19
C GLU A 114 6.11 5.80 -2.86
N CYS A 115 6.24 4.54 -3.31
CA CYS A 115 5.31 3.47 -2.96
C CYS A 115 5.27 3.24 -1.43
N ILE A 116 4.10 3.46 -0.84
CA ILE A 116 3.85 3.32 0.61
C ILE A 116 3.41 1.91 1.02
N LEU A 117 3.51 0.92 0.12
CA LEU A 117 3.12 -0.48 0.36
C LEU A 117 1.69 -0.68 0.90
N CYS A 118 0.72 0.13 0.44
CA CYS A 118 -0.68 0.06 0.88
C CYS A 118 -1.52 -1.07 0.24
N ALA A 119 -0.93 -1.88 -0.63
CA ALA A 119 -1.59 -2.96 -1.37
C ALA A 119 -2.80 -2.58 -2.28
N CYS A 120 -3.22 -1.32 -2.34
CA CYS A 120 -4.38 -0.89 -3.16
C CYS A 120 -4.29 -1.33 -4.63
N CYS A 121 -3.10 -1.22 -5.24
CA CYS A 121 -2.88 -1.60 -6.64
C CYS A 121 -2.94 -3.11 -6.85
N SER A 122 -2.40 -3.91 -5.93
CA SER A 122 -2.47 -5.37 -6.00
C SER A 122 -3.91 -5.85 -5.78
N ALA A 123 -4.59 -5.28 -4.78
CA ALA A 123 -5.99 -5.57 -4.50
C ALA A 123 -6.96 -5.00 -5.55
N SER A 124 -6.52 -4.18 -6.50
CA SER A 124 -7.34 -3.75 -7.65
C SER A 124 -7.10 -4.57 -8.91
N CYS A 125 -6.13 -5.49 -8.89
CA CYS A 125 -5.68 -6.22 -10.07
C CYS A 125 -6.35 -7.60 -10.15
N PRO A 126 -7.23 -7.86 -11.14
CA PRO A 126 -7.87 -9.17 -11.28
C PRO A 126 -6.88 -10.32 -11.49
N ALA A 127 -5.75 -10.09 -12.16
CA ALA A 127 -4.73 -11.13 -12.30
C ALA A 127 -4.14 -11.56 -10.95
N TYR A 128 -4.00 -10.60 -10.01
CA TYR A 128 -3.57 -10.88 -8.64
C TYR A 128 -4.68 -11.56 -7.83
N TRP A 129 -5.94 -11.24 -8.08
CA TRP A 129 -7.08 -11.93 -7.43
C TRP A 129 -7.14 -13.41 -7.77
N TRP A 130 -6.86 -13.76 -9.02
CA TRP A 130 -6.95 -15.13 -9.50
C TRP A 130 -5.74 -15.98 -9.13
N ASN A 131 -4.53 -15.40 -9.19
CA ASN A 131 -3.29 -16.16 -8.99
C ASN A 131 -2.30 -15.43 -8.05
N PRO A 132 -2.69 -15.11 -6.80
CA PRO A 132 -1.85 -14.34 -5.89
C PRO A 132 -0.60 -15.08 -5.43
N GLU A 133 -0.55 -16.41 -5.56
CA GLU A 133 0.60 -17.26 -5.21
C GLU A 133 1.69 -17.22 -6.30
N GLU A 134 1.30 -17.09 -7.57
CA GLU A 134 2.22 -17.15 -8.73
C GLU A 134 2.54 -15.75 -9.28
N PHE A 135 1.56 -14.85 -9.30
CA PHE A 135 1.74 -13.49 -9.79
C PHE A 135 2.11 -12.57 -8.62
N LEU A 136 3.32 -11.99 -8.68
CA LEU A 136 3.87 -11.12 -7.63
C LEU A 136 3.04 -9.84 -7.38
N GLY A 137 2.23 -9.42 -8.34
CA GLY A 137 1.42 -8.22 -8.24
C GLY A 137 2.17 -6.92 -8.53
N PRO A 138 1.43 -5.84 -8.83
CA PRO A 138 2.01 -4.56 -9.26
C PRO A 138 2.93 -3.91 -8.22
N ALA A 139 2.60 -3.98 -6.92
CA ALA A 139 3.44 -3.38 -5.88
C ALA A 139 4.82 -4.04 -5.79
N THR A 140 4.84 -5.38 -5.74
CA THR A 140 6.09 -6.14 -5.66
C THR A 140 6.93 -5.96 -6.92
N LEU A 141 6.31 -5.97 -8.10
CA LEU A 141 7.00 -5.76 -9.38
C LEU A 141 7.58 -4.34 -9.49
N LEU A 142 6.85 -3.31 -9.03
CA LEU A 142 7.36 -1.95 -8.94
C LEU A 142 8.60 -1.88 -8.03
N GLN A 143 8.54 -2.53 -6.86
CA GLN A 143 9.65 -2.57 -5.92
C GLN A 143 10.85 -3.34 -6.46
N ALA A 144 10.65 -4.45 -7.17
CA ALA A 144 11.73 -5.13 -7.88
C ALA A 144 12.40 -4.20 -8.90
N TYR A 145 11.60 -3.50 -9.70
CA TYR A 145 12.11 -2.57 -10.70
C TYR A 145 12.85 -1.37 -10.08
N ARG A 146 12.42 -0.89 -8.91
CA ARG A 146 13.12 0.14 -8.13
C ARG A 146 14.56 -0.26 -7.79
N TRP A 147 14.81 -1.53 -7.51
CA TRP A 147 16.16 -2.02 -7.24
C TRP A 147 16.94 -2.34 -8.51
N ILE A 148 16.26 -2.80 -9.57
CA ILE A 148 16.89 -3.03 -10.88
C ILE A 148 17.37 -1.72 -11.52
N SER A 149 16.62 -0.63 -11.31
CA SER A 149 16.93 0.69 -11.86
C SER A 149 17.99 1.46 -11.06
N ASP A 150 18.33 0.97 -9.86
CA ASP A 150 19.39 1.50 -8.97
C ASP A 150 20.69 0.69 -9.08
N MET A 151 20.86 -0.03 -10.20
CA MET A 151 22.06 -0.78 -10.56
C MET A 151 22.97 -0.01 -11.51
#